data_AF-A0A1R3TKJ3-F1
#
_entry.id   AF-A0A1R3TKJ3-F1
#
_cell.length_a   1.000
_cell.length_b   1.000
_cell.length_c   1.000
_cell.angle_alpha   90.00
_cell.angle_beta   90.00
_cell.angle_gamma   90.00
#
_symmetry.space_group_name_H-M   'P 1'
#
loop_
_entity.id
_entity.type
_entity.pdbx_description
1 polymer ?
#
loop_
_entity_poly.entity_id
_entity_poly.type
_entity_poly.pdbx_seq_one_letter_code
_entity_poly.pdbx_strand_id
1 'polypeptide(L)'
;MSFTVEKIIPAARMRQFHQMVDRWLNEGPIRLATNATITAMDNAGITKAEQTAIIEDRDIIMRHNMRLGVISEVFAQAIEKTVNSSRSGSDAQDEIARLIVTAVGIRQNDDSERITFTFTSQTEAEVFDKSI
;
A
#
# COMPACT_ATOMS: atom_id res chain seq x y z
N MET A 1 -6.22 24.43 -3.44
CA MET A 1 -6.46 24.11 -2.01
C MET A 1 -6.63 22.60 -1.92
N SER A 2 -6.14 21.95 -0.87
CA SER A 2 -6.30 20.50 -0.66
C SER A 2 -7.04 20.24 0.65
N PHE A 3 -7.76 19.12 0.71
CA PHE A 3 -8.57 18.72 1.85
C PHE A 3 -8.11 17.34 2.31
N THR A 4 -7.90 17.16 3.61
CA THR A 4 -7.40 15.88 4.14
C THR A 4 -8.46 15.19 4.98
N VAL A 5 -8.53 13.86 4.85
CA VAL A 5 -9.41 13.01 5.65
C VAL A 5 -8.56 11.87 6.23
N GLU A 6 -8.66 11.67 7.53
CA GLU A 6 -7.95 10.59 8.22
C GLU A 6 -8.91 9.43 8.48
N LYS A 7 -8.47 8.22 8.15
CA LYS A 7 -9.16 6.95 8.47
C LYS A 7 -8.21 6.00 9.17
N ILE A 8 -8.74 5.05 9.93
CA ILE A 8 -7.93 4.09 10.69
C ILE A 8 -8.09 2.70 10.08
N ILE A 9 -6.97 2.03 9.80
CA ILE A 9 -6.93 0.57 9.64
C ILE A 9 -6.72 -0.03 11.03
N PRO A 10 -7.64 -0.88 11.53
CA PRO A 10 -7.52 -1.44 12.87
C PRO A 10 -6.27 -2.32 13.04
N ALA A 11 -5.70 -2.29 14.24
CA ALA A 11 -4.52 -3.08 14.60
C ALA A 11 -4.66 -4.59 14.26
N ALA A 12 -5.86 -5.15 14.45
CA ALA A 12 -6.14 -6.55 14.11
C ALA A 12 -5.90 -6.83 12.62
N ARG A 13 -6.35 -5.94 11.72
CA ARG A 13 -6.13 -6.07 10.27
C ARG A 13 -4.66 -5.86 9.91
N MET A 14 -4.01 -4.87 10.50
CA MET A 14 -2.56 -4.63 10.29
C MET A 14 -1.71 -5.82 10.73
N ARG A 15 -2.05 -6.48 11.84
CA ARG A 15 -1.36 -7.70 12.27
C ARG A 15 -1.54 -8.86 11.29
N GLN A 16 -2.76 -9.07 10.81
CA GLN A 16 -3.03 -10.09 9.77
C GLN A 16 -2.24 -9.79 8.49
N PHE A 17 -2.19 -8.52 8.09
CA PHE A 17 -1.40 -8.08 6.94
C PHE A 17 0.08 -8.37 7.12
N HIS A 18 0.69 -7.94 8.23
CA HIS A 18 2.12 -8.20 8.48
C HIS A 18 2.44 -9.69 8.51
N GLN A 19 1.60 -10.51 9.15
CA GLN A 19 1.76 -11.97 9.16
C GLN A 19 1.71 -12.57 7.75
N MET A 20 0.77 -12.10 6.91
CA MET A 20 0.65 -12.55 5.53
C MET A 20 1.88 -12.16 4.70
N VAL A 21 2.34 -10.91 4.82
CA VAL A 21 3.52 -10.39 4.10
C VAL A 21 4.78 -11.14 4.52
N ASP A 22 5.00 -11.30 5.81
CA ASP A 22 6.18 -12.01 6.32
C ASP A 22 6.15 -13.47 5.89
N ARG A 23 4.97 -14.12 5.90
CA ARG A 23 4.81 -15.47 5.36
C ARG A 23 5.15 -15.52 3.87
N TRP A 24 4.64 -14.59 3.07
CA TRP A 24 4.93 -14.57 1.64
C TRP A 24 6.40 -14.34 1.34
N LEU A 25 7.08 -13.45 2.06
CA LEU A 25 8.51 -13.18 1.85
C LEU A 25 9.38 -14.36 2.29
N ASN A 26 8.99 -15.05 3.36
CA ASN A 26 9.78 -16.13 3.96
C ASN A 26 9.35 -17.54 3.52
N GLU A 27 8.26 -17.69 2.77
CA GLU A 27 7.73 -18.98 2.34
C GLU A 27 7.31 -18.96 0.87
N GLY A 28 7.09 -20.15 0.30
CA GLY A 28 6.44 -20.27 -1.00
C GLY A 28 7.21 -19.68 -2.20
N PRO A 29 6.49 -19.22 -3.25
CA PRO A 29 7.08 -18.82 -4.52
C PRO A 29 8.05 -17.64 -4.43
N ILE A 30 7.81 -16.67 -3.55
CA ILE A 30 8.69 -15.49 -3.43
C ILE A 30 10.04 -15.90 -2.83
N ARG A 31 10.06 -16.73 -1.77
CA ARG A 31 11.32 -17.26 -1.25
C ARG A 31 12.10 -18.02 -2.32
N LEU A 32 11.40 -18.85 -3.12
CA LEU A 32 12.04 -19.59 -4.22
C LEU A 32 12.66 -18.63 -5.26
N ALA A 33 11.93 -17.59 -5.64
CA ALA A 33 12.44 -16.56 -6.54
C ALA A 33 13.66 -15.84 -5.94
N THR A 34 13.60 -15.45 -4.67
CA THR A 34 14.73 -14.83 -3.96
C THR A 34 15.98 -15.69 -3.98
N ASN A 35 15.85 -17.00 -3.68
CA ASN A 35 16.99 -17.92 -3.73
C ASN A 35 17.56 -18.09 -5.14
N ALA A 36 16.69 -18.14 -6.16
CA ALA A 36 17.12 -18.18 -7.55
C ALA A 36 17.86 -16.89 -7.95
N THR A 37 17.37 -15.73 -7.52
CA THR A 37 18.04 -14.43 -7.71
C THR A 37 19.40 -14.41 -7.03
N ILE A 38 19.51 -14.84 -5.78
CA ILE A 38 20.80 -14.93 -5.06
C ILE A 38 21.79 -15.80 -5.85
N THR A 39 21.35 -16.98 -6.31
CA THR A 39 22.18 -17.89 -7.10
C THR A 39 22.63 -17.24 -8.42
N ALA A 40 21.73 -16.54 -9.11
CA ALA A 40 22.06 -15.84 -10.35
C ALA A 40 23.06 -14.70 -10.12
N MET A 41 22.91 -13.94 -9.03
CA MET A 41 23.84 -12.88 -8.65
C MET A 41 25.22 -13.43 -8.26
N ASP A 42 25.26 -14.56 -7.55
CA ASP A 42 26.51 -15.27 -7.23
C ASP A 42 27.24 -15.70 -8.51
N ASN A 43 26.51 -16.27 -9.47
CA ASN A 43 27.09 -16.65 -10.77
C ASN A 43 27.56 -15.45 -11.61
N ALA A 44 26.95 -14.29 -11.42
CA ALA A 44 27.35 -13.04 -12.06
C ALA A 44 28.52 -12.33 -11.36
N GLY A 45 29.02 -12.86 -10.23
CA GLY A 45 30.12 -12.27 -9.47
C GLY A 45 29.75 -10.99 -8.72
N ILE A 46 28.45 -10.72 -8.50
CA ILE A 46 27.99 -9.57 -7.73
C ILE A 46 28.41 -9.75 -6.26
N THR A 47 28.90 -8.70 -5.63
CA THR A 47 29.40 -8.80 -4.25
C THR A 47 28.26 -9.07 -3.26
N LYS A 48 28.55 -9.74 -2.13
CA LYS A 48 27.52 -10.03 -1.13
C LYS A 48 26.86 -8.77 -0.55
N ALA A 49 27.60 -7.67 -0.45
CA ALA A 49 27.04 -6.38 -0.03
C ALA A 49 26.00 -5.84 -1.02
N GLU A 50 26.31 -5.87 -2.32
CA GLU A 50 25.36 -5.46 -3.37
C GLU A 50 24.14 -6.39 -3.45
N GLN A 51 24.34 -7.70 -3.28
CA GLN A 51 23.24 -8.67 -3.23
C GLN A 51 22.27 -8.34 -2.09
N THR A 52 22.79 -8.07 -0.89
CA THR A 52 21.97 -7.68 0.27
C THR A 52 21.17 -6.42 -0.03
N ALA A 53 21.79 -5.38 -0.58
CA ALA A 53 21.10 -4.13 -0.92
C ALA A 53 19.97 -4.36 -1.95
N ILE A 54 20.21 -5.15 -2.99
CA ILE A 54 19.20 -5.47 -4.01
C ILE A 54 18.00 -6.20 -3.39
N ILE A 55 18.24 -7.15 -2.50
CA ILE A 55 17.18 -7.92 -1.83
C ILE A 55 16.40 -7.04 -0.85
N GLU A 56 17.07 -6.16 -0.10
CA GLU A 56 16.44 -5.20 0.80
C GLU A 56 15.54 -4.21 0.04
N ASP A 57 16.02 -3.64 -1.06
CA ASP A 57 15.24 -2.75 -1.92
C ASP A 57 13.99 -3.45 -2.47
N ARG A 58 14.14 -4.71 -2.92
CA ARG A 58 13.02 -5.53 -3.36
C ARG A 58 11.98 -5.70 -2.25
N ASP A 59 12.42 -6.04 -1.04
CA ASP A 59 11.54 -6.24 0.12
C ASP A 59 10.78 -4.95 0.47
N ILE A 60 11.46 -3.80 0.43
CA ILE A 60 10.85 -2.48 0.67
C ILE A 60 9.74 -2.20 -0.34
N ILE A 61 10.03 -2.37 -1.64
CA ILE A 61 9.05 -2.14 -2.72
C ILE A 61 7.86 -3.09 -2.58
N MET A 62 8.13 -4.38 -2.32
CA MET A 62 7.07 -5.37 -2.15
C MET A 62 6.17 -5.06 -0.95
N ARG A 63 6.75 -4.70 0.20
CA ARG A 63 5.98 -4.31 1.39
C ARG A 63 5.14 -3.06 1.12
N HIS A 64 5.68 -2.08 0.43
CA HIS A 64 4.94 -0.89 0.02
C HIS A 64 3.74 -1.24 -0.88
N ASN A 65 3.96 -2.01 -1.96
CA ASN A 65 2.89 -2.41 -2.88
C ASN A 65 1.81 -3.24 -2.20
N MET A 66 2.19 -4.17 -1.32
CA MET A 66 1.21 -4.96 -0.57
C MET A 66 0.40 -4.09 0.41
N ARG A 67 1.01 -3.06 1.00
CA ARG A 67 0.31 -2.09 1.84
C ARG A 67 -0.73 -1.28 1.05
N LEU A 68 -0.43 -0.88 -0.19
CA LEU A 68 -1.42 -0.29 -1.09
C LEU A 68 -2.60 -1.25 -1.31
N GLY A 69 -2.33 -2.55 -1.41
CA GLY A 69 -3.37 -3.59 -1.47
C GLY A 69 -4.33 -3.57 -0.28
N VAL A 70 -3.84 -3.39 0.95
CA VAL A 70 -4.69 -3.28 2.16
C VAL A 70 -5.50 -1.99 2.13
N ILE A 71 -4.90 -0.88 1.72
CA ILE A 71 -5.63 0.38 1.56
C ILE A 71 -6.78 0.20 0.57
N SER A 72 -6.51 -0.42 -0.58
CA SER A 72 -7.55 -0.75 -1.56
C SER A 72 -8.61 -1.68 -0.98
N GLU A 73 -8.22 -2.75 -0.28
CA GLU A 73 -9.17 -3.69 0.34
C GLU A 73 -10.13 -3.00 1.29
N VAL A 74 -9.64 -2.07 2.12
CA VAL A 74 -10.43 -1.41 3.17
C VAL A 74 -11.21 -0.22 2.62
N PHE A 75 -10.62 0.55 1.70
CA PHE A 75 -11.12 1.88 1.33
C PHE A 75 -11.62 1.98 -0.11
N ALA A 76 -11.34 1.04 -1.02
CA ALA A 76 -11.65 1.20 -2.44
C ALA A 76 -13.13 1.45 -2.70
N GLN A 77 -14.04 0.70 -2.05
CA GLN A 77 -15.48 0.90 -2.25
C GLN A 77 -15.94 2.31 -1.88
N ALA A 78 -15.43 2.86 -0.77
CA ALA A 78 -15.73 4.19 -0.29
C ALA A 78 -15.13 5.28 -1.19
N ILE A 79 -13.88 5.08 -1.64
CA ILE A 79 -13.19 5.96 -2.58
C ILE A 79 -13.95 5.97 -3.92
N GLU A 80 -14.25 4.81 -4.48
CA GLU A 80 -14.98 4.67 -5.74
C GLU A 80 -16.34 5.34 -5.68
N LYS A 81 -17.13 5.08 -4.63
CA LYS A 81 -18.45 5.72 -4.47
C LYS A 81 -18.32 7.24 -4.40
N THR A 82 -17.32 7.75 -3.70
CA THR A 82 -17.10 9.18 -3.54
C THR A 82 -16.67 9.82 -4.86
N VAL A 83 -15.64 9.29 -5.51
CA VAL A 83 -15.09 9.85 -6.75
C VAL A 83 -16.07 9.73 -7.91
N ASN A 84 -16.78 8.60 -8.03
CA ASN A 84 -17.78 8.40 -9.09
C ASN A 84 -19.05 9.26 -8.92
N SER A 85 -19.23 9.91 -7.76
CA SER A 85 -20.34 10.85 -7.56
C SER A 85 -20.11 12.21 -8.21
N SER A 86 -18.85 12.57 -8.46
CA SER A 86 -18.41 13.87 -8.98
C SER A 86 -17.65 13.76 -10.31
N ARG A 87 -17.12 12.57 -10.64
CA ARG A 87 -16.29 12.31 -11.82
C ARG A 87 -16.79 11.10 -12.59
N SER A 88 -16.39 10.99 -13.86
CA SER A 88 -16.69 9.82 -14.69
C SER A 88 -15.55 9.51 -15.65
N GLY A 89 -15.56 8.29 -16.22
CA GLY A 89 -14.56 7.87 -17.20
C GLY A 89 -13.14 7.78 -16.62
N SER A 90 -12.16 8.18 -17.42
CA SER A 90 -10.73 8.16 -17.05
C SER A 90 -10.43 9.04 -15.83
N ASP A 91 -11.08 10.19 -15.72
CA ASP A 91 -10.81 11.15 -14.64
C ASP A 91 -11.15 10.58 -13.26
N ALA A 92 -12.18 9.73 -13.19
CA ALA A 92 -12.51 9.01 -11.97
C ALA A 92 -11.45 7.93 -11.65
N GLN A 93 -11.02 7.17 -12.66
CA GLN A 93 -10.02 6.12 -12.51
C GLN A 93 -8.68 6.69 -12.03
N ASP A 94 -8.23 7.78 -12.64
CA ASP A 94 -6.98 8.46 -12.29
C ASP A 94 -7.03 9.02 -10.87
N GLU A 95 -8.16 9.61 -10.46
CA GLU A 95 -8.32 10.14 -9.10
C GLU A 95 -8.37 9.02 -8.05
N ILE A 96 -9.04 7.90 -8.33
CA ILE A 96 -9.06 6.71 -7.44
C ILE A 96 -7.62 6.20 -7.27
N ALA A 97 -6.88 6.02 -8.37
CA ALA A 97 -5.50 5.55 -8.32
C ALA A 97 -4.60 6.52 -7.55
N ARG A 98 -4.75 7.83 -7.79
CA ARG A 98 -4.01 8.87 -7.07
C ARG A 98 -4.30 8.81 -5.57
N LEU A 99 -5.56 8.71 -5.16
CA LEU A 99 -5.94 8.66 -3.74
C LEU A 99 -5.33 7.46 -3.02
N ILE A 100 -5.27 6.29 -3.68
CA ILE A 100 -4.66 5.08 -3.11
C ILE A 100 -3.14 5.23 -3.01
N VAL A 101 -2.46 5.63 -4.09
CA VAL A 101 -0.99 5.68 -4.15
C VAL A 101 -0.43 6.81 -3.27
N THR A 102 -1.14 7.93 -3.16
CA THR A 102 -0.70 9.09 -2.36
C THR A 102 -1.17 9.05 -0.90
N ALA A 103 -1.92 8.01 -0.50
CA ALA A 103 -2.33 7.83 0.88
C ALA A 103 -1.12 7.61 1.80
N VAL A 104 -0.87 8.60 2.66
CA VAL A 104 0.17 8.51 3.67
C VAL A 104 -0.40 7.73 4.84
N GLY A 105 0.37 6.81 5.43
CA GLY A 105 -0.04 6.28 6.72
C GLY A 105 1.06 6.21 7.76
N ILE A 106 0.60 6.34 8.98
CA ILE A 106 1.41 6.49 10.18
C ILE A 106 0.94 5.43 11.16
N ARG A 107 1.84 4.50 11.50
CA ARG A 107 1.61 3.52 12.55
C ARG A 107 1.38 4.22 13.88
N GLN A 108 0.36 3.78 14.60
CA GLN A 108 -0.01 4.30 15.91
C GLN A 108 0.56 3.42 17.03
N ASN A 109 0.48 3.89 18.27
CA ASN A 109 1.00 3.18 19.45
C ASN A 109 0.29 1.85 19.73
N ASP A 110 -0.92 1.65 19.22
CA ASP A 110 -1.75 0.45 19.40
C ASP A 110 -1.63 -0.54 18.23
N ASP A 111 -0.64 -0.37 17.36
CA ASP A 111 -0.43 -1.11 16.10
C ASP A 111 -1.49 -0.87 15.01
N SER A 112 -2.44 0.05 15.22
CA SER A 112 -3.29 0.53 14.13
C SER A 112 -2.50 1.41 13.16
N GLU A 113 -3.06 1.64 11.98
CA GLU A 113 -2.47 2.55 11.02
C GLU A 113 -3.45 3.67 10.67
N ARG A 114 -3.02 4.91 10.88
CA ARG A 114 -3.77 6.10 10.46
C ARG A 114 -3.40 6.41 9.03
N ILE A 115 -4.40 6.42 8.16
CA ILE A 115 -4.27 6.71 6.73
C ILE A 115 -4.86 8.09 6.45
N THR A 116 -4.05 8.96 5.85
CA THR A 116 -4.45 10.30 5.45
C THR A 116 -4.64 10.34 3.94
N PHE A 117 -5.86 10.61 3.52
CA PHE A 117 -6.23 10.83 2.11
C PHE A 117 -6.26 12.32 1.83
N THR A 118 -5.65 12.73 0.72
CA THR A 118 -5.64 14.15 0.29
C THR A 118 -6.51 14.30 -0.96
N PHE A 119 -7.63 15.00 -0.82
CA PHE A 119 -8.58 15.32 -1.89
C PHE A 119 -8.31 16.70 -2.48
N THR A 120 -8.69 16.84 -3.75
CA THR A 120 -8.64 18.11 -4.48
C THR A 120 -9.97 18.90 -4.39
N SER A 121 -11.05 18.25 -3.92
CA SER A 121 -12.38 18.82 -3.72
C SER A 121 -12.84 18.66 -2.28
N GLN A 122 -13.43 19.72 -1.72
CA GLN A 122 -14.00 19.69 -0.37
C GLN A 122 -15.21 18.74 -0.31
N THR A 123 -16.07 18.80 -1.32
CA THR A 123 -17.26 17.95 -1.39
C THR A 123 -16.90 16.47 -1.40
N GLU A 124 -15.86 16.09 -2.16
CA GLU A 124 -15.36 14.71 -2.17
C GLU A 124 -14.82 14.31 -0.79
N ALA A 125 -14.02 15.17 -0.15
CA ALA A 125 -13.51 14.91 1.19
C ALA A 125 -14.64 14.69 2.22
N GLU A 126 -15.67 15.54 2.20
CA GLU A 126 -16.82 15.45 3.13
C GLU A 126 -17.68 14.21 2.88
N VAL A 127 -17.86 13.79 1.62
CA VAL A 127 -18.59 12.56 1.28
C VAL A 127 -17.79 11.34 1.72
N PHE A 128 -16.49 11.32 1.44
CA PHE A 128 -15.61 10.23 1.86
C PHE A 128 -15.57 10.09 3.38
N ASP A 129 -15.51 11.20 4.12
CA ASP A 129 -15.46 11.15 5.58
C ASP A 129 -16.70 10.49 6.18
N LYS A 130 -17.86 10.56 5.51
CA LYS A 130 -19.11 9.94 5.96
C LYS A 130 -19.30 8.49 5.48
N SER A 131 -18.37 7.94 4.71
CA SER A 131 -18.58 6.71 3.93
C SER A 131 -18.08 5.42 4.57
N ILE A 132 -17.47 5.48 5.76
CA ILE A 132 -16.83 4.36 6.49
C ILE A 132 -17.07 4.49 7.99
#